data_AF-A0A2E5SPT2-F1
#
_entry.id   AF-A0A2E5SPT2-F1
#
_cell.length_a   1.000
_cell.length_b   1.000
_cell.length_c   1.000
_cell.angle_alpha   90.00
_cell.angle_beta   90.00
_cell.angle_gamma   90.00
#
_symmetry.space_group_name_H-M   'P 1'
#
loop_
_entity.id
_entity.type
_entity.pdbx_description
1 polymer ?
#
loop_
_entity_poly.entity_id
_entity_poly.type
_entity_poly.pdbx_seq_one_letter_code
_entity_poly.pdbx_strand_id
1 'polypeptide(L)'
;MIKSFALAALIAVLLGFLGFQYYITSVPDLAEPITVEETRFIEQDQSLLLTLRGGEGRQFTVGLRGDIANDPEQTALFFISNPDLVPYVYWPGLRSNDEKRVLELLEDMVEKQKQEEAVRQIYEVLKNRN
;
A
#
# COMPACT_ATOMS: atom_id res chain seq x y z
N MET A 1 43.43 10.77 -4.09
CA MET A 1 42.39 10.86 -5.15
C MET A 1 41.47 9.63 -5.19
N ILE A 2 41.97 8.39 -5.26
CA ILE A 2 41.14 7.15 -5.29
C ILE A 2 40.13 7.07 -4.13
N LYS A 3 40.52 7.43 -2.91
CA LYS A 3 39.62 7.43 -1.73
C LYS A 3 38.41 8.36 -1.90
N SER A 4 38.56 9.47 -2.63
CA SER A 4 37.47 10.41 -2.90
C SER A 4 36.48 9.86 -3.92
N PHE A 5 36.97 9.12 -4.93
CA PHE A 5 36.10 8.44 -5.90
C PHE A 5 35.35 7.27 -5.26
N ALA A 6 36.02 6.49 -4.40
CA ALA A 6 35.38 5.41 -3.65
C ALA A 6 34.26 5.94 -2.74
N LEU A 7 34.49 7.06 -2.05
CA LEU A 7 33.47 7.69 -1.21
C LEU A 7 32.29 8.23 -2.05
N ALA A 8 32.57 8.93 -3.16
CA ALA A 8 31.52 9.43 -4.04
C ALA A 8 30.68 8.31 -4.65
N ALA A 9 31.33 7.22 -5.08
CA ALA A 9 30.63 6.03 -5.57
C ALA A 9 29.77 5.38 -4.48
N LEU A 10 30.29 5.25 -3.25
CA LEU A 10 29.53 4.73 -2.12
C LEU A 10 28.29 5.58 -1.83
N ILE A 11 28.42 6.90 -1.81
CA ILE A 11 27.28 7.82 -1.61
C ILE A 11 26.24 7.64 -2.72
N ALA A 12 26.68 7.57 -3.98
CA ALA A 12 25.77 7.36 -5.11
C ALA A 12 24.97 6.04 -4.97
N VAL A 13 25.64 4.97 -4.55
CA VAL A 13 25.00 3.67 -4.29
C VAL A 13 24.00 3.76 -3.13
N LEU A 14 24.37 4.42 -2.03
CA LEU A 14 23.49 4.60 -0.87
C LEU A 14 22.24 5.43 -1.23
N LEU A 15 22.39 6.48 -2.03
CA LEU A 15 21.26 7.27 -2.53
C LEU A 15 20.37 6.44 -3.45
N GLY A 16 20.95 5.58 -4.29
CA GLY A 16 20.21 4.62 -5.10
C GLY A 16 19.37 3.67 -4.24
N PHE A 17 19.95 3.10 -3.17
CA PHE A 17 19.22 2.25 -2.24
C PHE A 17 18.12 3.00 -1.49
N LEU A 18 18.37 4.24 -1.06
CA LEU A 18 17.36 5.06 -0.40
C LEU A 18 16.17 5.34 -1.32
N GLY A 19 16.44 5.69 -2.58
CA GLY A 19 15.40 5.92 -3.59
C GLY A 19 14.62 4.64 -3.91
N PHE A 20 15.30 3.51 -4.03
CA PHE A 20 14.65 2.22 -4.27
C PHE A 20 13.78 1.78 -3.08
N GLN A 21 14.28 1.93 -1.86
CA GLN A 21 13.52 1.66 -0.65
C GLN A 21 12.25 2.51 -0.61
N TYR A 22 12.40 3.83 -0.83
CA TYR A 22 11.24 4.72 -0.89
C TYR A 22 10.22 4.25 -1.95
N TYR A 23 10.68 3.89 -3.14
CA TYR A 23 9.82 3.42 -4.22
C TYR A 23 9.00 2.16 -3.86
N ILE A 24 9.58 1.21 -3.14
CA ILE A 24 8.89 -0.04 -2.76
C ILE A 24 8.05 0.08 -1.47
N THR A 25 8.28 1.10 -0.64
CA THR A 25 7.54 1.31 0.63
C THR A 25 6.58 2.50 0.62
N SER A 26 6.58 3.34 -0.41
CA SER A 26 5.64 4.46 -0.53
C SER A 26 4.32 4.00 -1.13
N VAL A 27 3.20 4.52 -0.64
CA VAL A 27 1.90 4.40 -1.33
C VAL A 27 2.03 5.03 -2.73
N PRO A 28 1.74 4.29 -3.80
CA PRO A 28 1.88 4.80 -5.15
C PRO A 28 0.75 5.78 -5.48
N ASP A 29 1.06 6.80 -6.25
CA ASP A 29 0.05 7.58 -6.97
C ASP A 29 -0.40 6.76 -8.18
N LEU A 30 -1.66 6.31 -8.17
CA LEU A 30 -2.23 5.48 -9.24
C LEU A 30 -2.97 6.38 -10.22
N ALA A 31 -2.55 6.35 -11.48
CA ALA A 31 -3.24 7.06 -12.54
C ALA A 31 -4.70 6.59 -12.66
N GLU A 32 -5.63 7.54 -12.78
CA GLU A 32 -7.04 7.24 -13.04
C GLU A 32 -7.26 6.69 -14.47
N PRO A 33 -8.27 5.83 -14.69
CA PRO A 33 -9.16 5.25 -13.69
C PRO A 33 -8.47 4.14 -12.89
N ILE A 34 -8.69 4.11 -11.58
CA ILE A 34 -8.26 3.02 -10.71
C ILE A 34 -9.33 1.94 -10.72
N THR A 35 -8.98 0.66 -10.80
CA THR A 35 -9.93 -0.45 -10.80
C THR A 35 -9.52 -1.50 -9.79
N VAL A 36 -10.48 -2.24 -9.25
CA VAL A 36 -10.18 -3.43 -8.45
C VAL A 36 -9.95 -4.59 -9.42
N GLU A 37 -8.75 -5.16 -9.37
CA GLU A 37 -8.38 -6.30 -10.19
C GLU A 37 -8.70 -7.62 -9.48
N GLU A 38 -8.38 -7.72 -8.19
CA GLU A 38 -8.61 -8.92 -7.39
C GLU A 38 -8.99 -8.53 -5.96
N THR A 39 -10.02 -9.19 -5.44
CA THR A 39 -10.36 -9.14 -4.02
C THR A 39 -10.21 -10.54 -3.44
N ARG A 40 -9.46 -10.68 -2.34
CA ARG A 40 -9.23 -11.97 -1.68
C ARG A 40 -9.50 -11.86 -0.18
N PHE A 41 -10.45 -12.68 0.28
CA PHE A 41 -10.68 -12.88 1.71
C PHE A 41 -9.99 -14.16 2.17
N ILE A 42 -9.22 -14.08 3.24
CA ILE A 42 -8.52 -15.21 3.85
C ILE A 42 -9.29 -15.59 5.11
N GLU A 43 -10.13 -16.63 5.00
CA GLU A 43 -11.02 -17.07 6.10
C GLU A 43 -10.26 -17.42 7.38
N GLN A 44 -9.09 -18.04 7.26
CA GLN A 44 -8.29 -18.53 8.40
C GLN A 44 -7.86 -17.41 9.36
N ASP A 45 -7.48 -16.25 8.81
CA ASP A 45 -7.01 -15.08 9.57
C ASP A 45 -8.04 -13.93 9.51
N GLN A 46 -9.24 -14.18 8.97
CA GLN A 46 -10.29 -13.19 8.64
C GLN A 46 -9.74 -11.90 8.01
N SER A 47 -8.74 -12.07 7.13
CA SER A 47 -7.99 -10.97 6.54
C SER A 47 -8.53 -10.64 5.16
N LEU A 48 -8.48 -9.36 4.79
CA LEU A 48 -8.96 -8.87 3.50
C LEU A 48 -7.80 -8.29 2.70
N LEU A 49 -7.62 -8.75 1.46
CA LEU A 49 -6.71 -8.19 0.49
C LEU A 49 -7.47 -7.68 -0.73
N LEU A 50 -6.92 -6.63 -1.32
CA LEU A 50 -7.43 -6.00 -2.50
C LEU A 50 -6.27 -5.55 -3.40
N THR A 51 -6.28 -5.98 -4.65
CA THR A 51 -5.32 -5.55 -5.67
C THR A 51 -5.98 -4.52 -6.55
N LEU A 52 -5.41 -3.33 -6.54
CA LEU A 52 -5.78 -2.18 -7.35
C LEU A 52 -4.92 -2.11 -8.59
N ARG A 53 -5.51 -1.67 -9.70
CA ARG A 53 -4.82 -1.39 -10.96
C ARG A 53 -5.18 0.00 -11.44
N GLY A 54 -4.18 0.86 -11.59
CA GLY A 54 -4.34 2.17 -12.23
C GLY A 54 -4.43 2.08 -13.76
N GLY A 55 -4.84 3.17 -14.41
CA GLY A 55 -5.03 3.26 -15.86
C GLY A 55 -3.74 3.03 -16.67
N GLU A 56 -2.58 3.28 -16.09
CA GLU A 56 -1.26 2.98 -16.68
C GLU A 56 -0.82 1.51 -16.47
N GLY A 57 -1.67 0.68 -15.84
CA GLY A 57 -1.40 -0.73 -15.58
C GLY A 57 -0.59 -1.03 -14.32
N ARG A 58 -0.19 0.01 -13.56
CA ARG A 58 0.52 -0.17 -12.28
C ARG A 58 -0.40 -0.81 -11.25
N GLN A 59 0.08 -1.89 -10.64
CA GLN A 59 -0.62 -2.60 -9.58
C GLN A 59 -0.22 -2.13 -8.19
N PHE A 60 -1.18 -2.16 -7.27
CA PHE A 60 -1.02 -1.85 -5.86
C PHE A 60 -1.89 -2.78 -5.04
N THR A 61 -1.30 -3.62 -4.18
CA THR A 61 -2.08 -4.48 -3.28
C THR A 61 -2.14 -3.86 -1.91
N VAL A 62 -3.34 -3.73 -1.35
CA VAL A 62 -3.58 -3.25 0.01
C VAL A 62 -4.42 -4.28 0.76
N GLY A 63 -4.17 -4.44 2.06
CA GLY A 63 -4.96 -5.35 2.86
C GLY A 63 -4.91 -5.08 4.35
N LEU A 64 -5.88 -5.66 5.06
CA LEU A 64 -5.96 -5.71 6.49
C LEU A 64 -5.72 -7.14 6.95
N ARG A 65 -4.74 -7.33 7.82
CA ARG A 65 -4.42 -8.62 8.42
C ARG A 65 -4.93 -8.71 9.85
N GLY A 66 -5.61 -9.80 10.17
CA GLY A 66 -6.22 -10.06 11.48
C GLY A 66 -7.74 -10.08 11.40
N ASP A 67 -8.38 -10.21 12.56
CA ASP A 67 -9.82 -10.40 12.65
C ASP A 67 -10.63 -9.14 12.30
N ILE A 68 -10.87 -8.94 11.00
CA ILE A 68 -11.66 -7.79 10.52
C ILE A 68 -13.13 -7.87 10.92
N ALA A 69 -13.63 -9.05 11.26
CA ALA A 69 -15.05 -9.27 11.52
C ALA A 69 -15.42 -8.91 12.96
N ASN A 70 -14.57 -9.27 13.92
CA ASN A 70 -14.83 -9.07 15.34
C ASN A 70 -13.97 -7.96 15.96
N ASP A 71 -12.76 -7.73 15.45
CA ASP A 71 -11.84 -6.72 15.98
C ASP A 71 -11.18 -5.87 14.86
N PRO A 72 -12.01 -5.15 14.08
CA PRO A 72 -11.56 -4.38 12.94
C PRO A 72 -10.61 -3.24 13.33
N GLU A 73 -10.47 -2.86 14.60
CA GLU A 73 -9.56 -1.79 15.04
C GLU A 73 -8.14 -2.28 15.37
N GLN A 74 -7.96 -3.59 15.57
CA GLN A 74 -6.65 -4.20 15.86
C GLN A 74 -5.99 -4.87 14.65
N THR A 75 -6.69 -5.01 13.52
CA THR A 75 -6.07 -5.52 12.28
C THR A 75 -4.89 -4.65 11.81
N ALA A 76 -3.84 -5.27 11.28
CA ALA A 76 -2.69 -4.54 10.77
C ALA A 76 -2.88 -4.22 9.28
N LEU A 77 -2.76 -2.94 8.92
CA LEU A 77 -2.67 -2.52 7.52
C LEU A 77 -1.34 -3.00 6.94
N PHE A 78 -1.38 -3.50 5.71
CA PHE A 78 -0.19 -3.71 4.90
C PHE A 78 -0.49 -3.39 3.43
N PHE A 79 0.59 -3.16 2.67
CA PHE A 79 0.47 -3.00 1.23
C PHE A 79 1.74 -3.44 0.49
N ILE A 80 1.59 -3.59 -0.83
CA ILE A 80 2.64 -3.93 -1.79
C ILE A 80 2.56 -2.91 -2.93
N SER A 81 3.54 -2.01 -3.01
CA SER A 81 3.53 -0.86 -3.94
C SER A 81 3.80 -1.18 -5.40
N ASN A 82 4.38 -2.35 -5.68
CA ASN A 82 4.60 -2.87 -7.04
C ASN A 82 4.85 -4.39 -6.97
N PRO A 83 3.78 -5.21 -6.94
CA PRO A 83 3.90 -6.66 -6.79
C PRO A 83 4.67 -7.32 -7.96
N ASP A 84 4.62 -6.73 -9.16
CA ASP A 84 5.30 -7.25 -10.34
C ASP A 84 6.83 -7.06 -10.28
N LEU A 85 7.31 -6.02 -9.58
CA LEU A 85 8.74 -5.75 -9.42
C LEU A 85 9.31 -6.45 -8.19
N VAL A 86 8.70 -6.21 -7.03
CA VAL A 86 9.11 -6.81 -5.75
C VAL A 86 7.87 -7.08 -4.90
N PRO A 87 7.59 -8.34 -4.54
CA PRO A 87 6.49 -8.68 -3.64
C PRO A 87 6.87 -8.38 -2.17
N TYR A 88 7.31 -7.15 -1.89
CA TYR A 88 7.67 -6.70 -0.56
C TYR A 88 6.42 -6.24 0.18
N VAL A 89 6.14 -6.88 1.32
CA VAL A 89 5.02 -6.51 2.18
C VAL A 89 5.48 -5.43 3.15
N TYR A 90 4.96 -4.22 2.98
CA TYR A 90 5.20 -3.11 3.90
C TYR A 90 4.07 -2.99 4.92
N TRP A 91 4.46 -2.76 6.18
CA TRP A 91 3.58 -2.63 7.33
C TRP A 91 3.67 -1.19 7.85
N PRO A 92 2.82 -0.27 7.39
CA PRO A 92 2.81 1.08 7.92
C PRO A 92 2.50 1.07 9.42
N GLY A 93 3.04 2.05 10.14
CA GLY A 93 2.68 2.25 11.55
C GLY A 93 1.22 2.69 11.69
N LEU A 94 0.58 2.32 12.79
CA LEU A 94 -0.78 2.75 13.11
C LEU A 94 -0.87 4.28 13.11
N ARG A 95 -1.86 4.85 12.42
CA ARG A 95 -2.06 6.32 12.26
C ARG A 95 -0.88 7.06 11.63
N SER A 96 0.01 6.34 10.94
CA SER A 96 1.14 6.94 10.24
C SER A 96 0.69 7.74 9.02
N ASN A 97 1.59 8.58 8.49
CA ASN A 97 1.32 9.29 7.23
C ASN A 97 1.10 8.33 6.05
N ASP A 98 1.73 7.16 6.06
CA ASP A 98 1.52 6.15 5.02
C ASP A 98 0.12 5.55 5.11
N GLU A 99 -0.37 5.26 6.32
CA GLU A 99 -1.76 4.84 6.53
C GLU A 99 -2.76 5.89 6.06
N LYS A 100 -2.51 7.18 6.36
CA LYS A 100 -3.34 8.30 5.89
C LYS A 100 -3.37 8.40 4.36
N ARG A 101 -2.24 8.19 3.69
CA ARG A 101 -2.18 8.17 2.22
C ARG A 101 -2.98 7.02 1.62
N VAL A 102 -2.96 5.85 2.26
CA VAL A 102 -3.84 4.73 1.86
C VAL A 102 -5.30 5.12 2.06
N LEU A 103 -5.64 5.74 3.18
CA LEU A 103 -7.00 6.22 3.46
C LEU A 103 -7.47 7.21 2.38
N GLU A 104 -6.67 8.21 2.04
CA GLU A 104 -6.96 9.18 0.97
C GLU A 104 -7.18 8.49 -0.39
N LEU A 105 -6.33 7.52 -0.75
CA LEU A 105 -6.49 6.76 -1.99
C LEU A 105 -7.82 5.99 -2.02
N LEU A 106 -8.19 5.34 -0.91
CA LEU A 106 -9.44 4.58 -0.81
C LEU A 106 -10.66 5.51 -0.77
N GLU A 107 -10.56 6.67 -0.13
CA GLU A 107 -11.59 7.71 -0.10
C GLU A 107 -11.93 8.19 -1.50
N ASP A 108 -10.91 8.54 -2.30
CA ASP A 108 -11.06 8.93 -3.70
C ASP A 108 -11.79 7.85 -4.51
N MET A 109 -11.46 6.58 -4.30
CA MET A 109 -12.13 5.46 -4.98
C MET A 109 -13.59 5.31 -4.55
N VAL A 110 -13.87 5.44 -3.25
CA VAL A 110 -15.22 5.37 -2.67
C VAL A 110 -16.09 6.51 -3.23
N GLU A 111 -15.57 7.73 -3.34
CA GLU A 111 -16.33 8.87 -3.84
C GLU A 111 -16.55 8.82 -5.37
N LYS A 112 -15.52 8.43 -6.13
CA LYS A 112 -15.53 8.54 -7.60
C LYS A 112 -16.14 7.32 -8.30
N GLN A 113 -16.18 6.15 -7.66
CA GLN A 113 -16.57 4.90 -8.32
C GLN A 113 -17.72 4.18 -7.58
N LYS A 114 -18.66 3.59 -8.33
CA LYS A 114 -19.72 2.73 -7.79
C LYS A 114 -19.08 1.44 -7.27
N GLN A 115 -18.92 1.39 -5.95
CA GLN A 115 -17.98 0.55 -5.20
C GLN A 115 -18.18 -0.97 -5.27
N GLU A 116 -17.04 -1.67 -5.25
CA GLU A 116 -16.92 -2.99 -4.65
C GLU A 116 -16.91 -2.89 -3.11
N GLU A 117 -17.70 -3.72 -2.45
CA GLU A 117 -17.88 -3.76 -0.98
C GLU A 117 -16.55 -3.85 -0.21
N ALA A 118 -15.55 -4.53 -0.78
CA ALA A 118 -14.27 -4.76 -0.13
C ALA A 118 -13.42 -3.48 0.01
N VAL A 119 -13.46 -2.57 -0.98
CA VAL A 119 -12.78 -1.26 -0.88
C VAL A 119 -13.37 -0.47 0.28
N ARG A 120 -14.71 -0.46 0.37
CA ARG A 120 -15.43 0.23 1.43
C ARG A 120 -15.11 -0.34 2.81
N GLN A 121 -15.00 -1.65 2.92
CA GLN A 121 -14.67 -2.30 4.19
C GLN A 121 -13.29 -1.87 4.71
N ILE A 122 -12.26 -1.83 3.85
CA ILE A 122 -10.93 -1.34 4.27
C ILE A 122 -10.98 0.16 4.61
N TYR A 123 -11.66 0.96 3.79
CA TYR A 123 -11.82 2.41 4.02
C TYR A 123 -12.44 2.70 5.40
N GLU A 124 -13.57 2.07 5.74
CA GLU A 124 -14.26 2.31 7.01
C GLU A 124 -13.40 1.91 8.22
N VAL A 125 -12.64 0.82 8.11
CA VAL A 125 -11.69 0.41 9.16
C VAL A 125 -10.62 1.48 9.37
N LEU A 126 -9.99 1.97 8.30
CA LEU A 126 -8.95 2.99 8.40
C LEU A 126 -9.51 4.34 8.88
N LYS A 127 -10.72 4.69 8.45
CA LYS A 127 -11.43 5.90 8.84
C LYS A 127 -11.78 5.90 10.33
N ASN A 128 -12.29 4.80 10.87
CA ASN A 128 -12.68 4.72 12.28
C ASN A 128 -11.48 4.82 13.25
N ARG A 129 -10.28 4.49 12.77
CA ARG A 129 -9.06 4.51 13.59
C ARG A 129 -8.34 5.85 13.61
N ASN A 130 -8.58 6.74 12.64
CA ASN A 130 -7.90 8.03 12.47
C ASN A 130 -8.78 9.20 12.91
#